data_AF-Q8NPW4-F1
#
_entry.id   AF-Q8NPW4-F1
#
_cell.length_a   1.000
_cell.length_b   1.000
_cell.length_c   1.000
_cell.angle_alpha   90.00
_cell.angle_beta   90.00
_cell.angle_gamma   90.00
#
_symmetry.space_group_name_H-M   'P 1'
#
loop_
_entity.id
_entity.type
_entity.pdbx_description
1 polymer ?
#
loop_
_entity_poly.entity_id
_entity_poly.type
_entity_poly.pdbx_seq_one_letter_code
_entity_poly.pdbx_strand_id
1 'polypeptide(L)' 'MQVIETLDPDQRAAVLAAAIPREAKILGRKVTLRPGWGNMRVHVVIAVIFIKFLQPDLRQALLTTGDAVLVEDDT' A
#
# COMPACT_ATOMS: atom_id res chain seq x y z
N MET A 1 -3.02 -0.48 -1.71
CA MET A 1 -2.38 0.48 -0.78
C MET A 1 -2.65 1.94 -1.11
N GLN A 2 -3.05 2.29 -2.35
CA GLN A 2 -3.07 3.70 -2.81
C GLN A 2 -4.37 4.47 -2.51
N VAL A 3 -5.42 3.79 -2.10
CA VAL A 3 -6.74 4.37 -1.77
C VAL A 3 -6.67 5.24 -0.50
N ILE A 4 -5.76 4.92 0.42
CA ILE A 4 -5.58 5.63 1.70
C ILE A 4 -4.88 6.99 1.53
N GLU A 5 -4.22 7.19 0.39
CA GLU A 5 -3.43 8.39 0.11
C GLU A 5 -4.32 9.59 -0.19
N THR A 6 -5.53 9.35 -0.71
CA THR A 6 -6.54 10.37 -1.00
C THR A 6 -7.69 10.33 0.00
N LEU A 7 -8.31 11.47 0.25
CA LEU A 7 -9.59 11.58 0.99
C LEU A 7 -10.79 11.71 0.04
N ASP A 8 -10.55 11.89 -1.26
CA ASP A 8 -11.58 12.07 -2.27
C ASP A 8 -12.31 10.73 -2.51
N PRO A 9 -13.61 10.63 -2.20
CA PRO A 9 -14.37 9.40 -2.33
C PRO A 9 -14.48 8.91 -3.77
N ASP A 10 -14.51 9.80 -4.77
CA ASP A 10 -14.63 9.42 -6.18
C ASP A 10 -13.32 8.82 -6.69
N GLN A 11 -12.19 9.40 -6.29
CA GLN A 11 -10.87 8.86 -6.61
C GLN A 11 -10.65 7.50 -5.93
N ARG A 12 -11.15 7.31 -4.70
CA ARG A 12 -11.10 6.02 -4.01
C ARG A 12 -11.91 4.97 -4.74
N ALA A 13 -13.14 5.30 -5.14
CA ALA A 13 -13.99 4.41 -5.90
C ALA A 13 -13.33 4.01 -7.22
N ALA A 14 -12.72 4.97 -7.94
CA ALA A 14 -12.02 4.70 -9.19
C ALA A 14 -10.83 3.73 -9.02
N VAL A 15 -10.01 3.90 -7.97
CA VAL A 15 -8.88 3.00 -7.70
C VAL A 15 -9.36 1.61 -7.28
N LEU A 16 -10.45 1.52 -6.50
CA LEU A 16 -11.03 0.25 -6.07
C LEU A 16 -11.75 -0.51 -7.20
N ALA A 17 -12.32 0.22 -8.15
CA ALA A 17 -13.01 -0.36 -9.32
C ALA A 17 -12.05 -0.84 -10.42
N ALA A 18 -10.75 -0.58 -10.29
CA ALA A 18 -9.76 -1.02 -11.26
C ALA A 18 -9.73 -2.56 -11.34
N ALA A 19 -9.83 -3.09 -12.56
CA ALA A 19 -9.97 -4.53 -12.79
C ALA A 19 -8.70 -5.30 -12.48
N ILE A 20 -7.54 -4.66 -12.65
CA ILE A 20 -6.24 -5.29 -12.42
C ILE A 20 -5.30 -4.43 -11.55
N PRO A 21 -4.38 -5.06 -10.79
CA PRO A 21 -3.47 -4.34 -9.88
C PRO A 21 -2.62 -3.26 -10.57
N ARG A 22 -2.25 -3.46 -11.84
CA ARG A 22 -1.46 -2.48 -12.60
C ARG A 22 -2.23 -1.18 -12.85
N GLU A 23 -3.53 -1.28 -13.17
CA GLU A 23 -4.39 -0.12 -13.38
C GLU A 23 -4.64 0.62 -12.07
N ALA A 24 -4.90 -0.12 -10.98
CA ALA A 24 -4.96 0.44 -9.65
C ALA A 24 -3.66 1.20 -9.31
N LYS A 25 -2.48 0.62 -9.63
CA LYS A 25 -1.17 1.26 -9.44
C LYS A 25 -1.04 2.59 -10.19
N ILE A 26 -1.49 2.64 -11.44
CA ILE A 26 -1.43 3.84 -12.28
C ILE A 26 -2.40 4.91 -11.76
N LEU A 27 -3.64 4.54 -11.47
CA LEU A 27 -4.67 5.46 -10.96
C LEU A 27 -4.28 6.01 -9.59
N GLY A 28 -3.79 5.15 -8.71
CA GLY A 28 -3.30 5.51 -7.38
C GLY A 28 -2.13 6.49 -7.38
N ARG A 29 -1.32 6.54 -8.44
CA ARG A 29 -0.25 7.56 -8.60
C ARG A 29 -0.77 8.94 -9.00
N LYS A 30 -2.01 9.03 -9.47
CA LYS A 30 -2.63 10.27 -9.97
C LYS A 30 -3.63 10.89 -8.98
N VAL A 31 -3.89 10.24 -7.85
CA VAL A 31 -4.85 10.73 -6.86
C VAL A 31 -4.34 11.99 -6.17
N THR A 32 -5.28 12.81 -5.71
CA THR A 32 -4.98 13.97 -4.88
C THR A 32 -4.54 13.49 -3.50
N LEU A 33 -3.30 13.78 -3.13
CA LEU A 33 -2.80 13.42 -1.81
C LEU A 33 -3.53 14.18 -0.71
N ARG A 34 -3.85 13.47 0.38
CA ARG A 34 -4.48 14.07 1.55
C ARG A 34 -3.56 15.11 2.20
N PRO A 35 -4.12 16.18 2.81
CA PRO A 35 -3.32 17.14 3.55
C PRO A 35 -2.45 16.45 4.62
N GLY A 36 -1.17 16.83 4.68
CA GLY A 36 -0.20 16.27 5.65
C GLY A 36 0.27 14.86 5.33
N TRP A 37 -0.03 14.30 4.14
CA TRP A 37 0.33 12.93 3.77
C TRP A 37 1.81 12.62 4.00
N GLY A 38 2.72 13.52 3.61
CA GLY A 38 4.17 13.32 3.77
C GLY A 38 4.59 12.96 5.21
N ASN A 39 3.98 13.60 6.21
CA ASN A 39 4.33 13.40 7.61
C ASN A 39 3.73 12.11 8.20
N MET A 40 2.54 11.72 7.72
CA MET A 40 1.82 10.54 8.25
C MET A 40 2.07 9.26 7.45
N ARG A 41 2.59 9.37 6.22
CA ARG A 41 2.71 8.26 5.26
C ARG A 41 3.39 7.05 5.89
N VAL A 42 4.54 7.25 6.54
CA VAL A 42 5.31 6.16 7.16
C VAL A 42 4.47 5.39 8.17
N HIS A 43 3.83 6.09 9.11
CA HIS A 43 2.99 5.47 10.13
C HIS A 43 1.80 4.71 9.54
N VAL A 44 1.12 5.31 8.55
CA VAL A 44 -0.02 4.69 7.88
C VAL A 44 0.41 3.45 7.09
N VAL A 45 1.51 3.54 6.35
CA VAL A 45 2.06 2.44 5.54
C VAL A 45 2.48 1.28 6.45
N ILE A 46 3.15 1.55 7.56
CA ILE A 46 3.52 0.52 8.55
C ILE A 46 2.27 -0.18 9.09
N ALA A 47 1.23 0.56 9.47
CA ALA A 47 0.00 -0.03 9.98
C ALA A 47 -0.66 -0.98 8.95
N VAL A 48 -0.68 -0.59 7.68
CA VAL A 48 -1.23 -1.44 6.61
C VAL A 48 -0.35 -2.66 6.33
N ILE A 49 0.97 -2.52 6.34
CA ILE A 49 1.91 -3.65 6.21
C ILE A 49 1.70 -4.63 7.36
N PHE A 50 1.55 -4.12 8.59
CA PHE A 50 1.28 -4.96 9.75
C PHE A 50 0.01 -5.79 9.57
N ILE A 51 -1.08 -5.17 9.10
CA ILE A 51 -2.33 -5.88 8.78
C ILE A 51 -2.13 -6.93 7.69
N LYS A 52 -1.37 -6.63 6.62
CA LYS A 52 -1.05 -7.60 5.54
C LYS A 52 -0.39 -8.86 6.11
N PHE A 53 0.53 -8.70 7.06
CA PHE A 53 1.24 -9.80 7.70
C PHE A 53 0.52 -10.41 8.90
N LEU A 54 -0.72 -10.03 9.19
CA LEU A 54 -1.60 -10.83 10.06
C LEU A 54 -2.08 -12.12 9.37
N GLN A 55 -2.06 -12.16 8.04
CA GLN A 55 -2.35 -13.39 7.30
C GLN A 55 -1.28 -14.45 7.58
N PRO A 56 -1.64 -15.66 8.06
CA PRO A 56 -0.67 -16.66 8.52
C PRO A 56 0.41 -17.02 7.50
N ASP A 57 0.04 -17.22 6.23
CA ASP A 57 0.98 -17.64 5.18
C ASP A 57 2.02 -16.55 4.89
N LEU A 58 1.58 -15.29 4.82
CA LEU A 58 2.47 -14.15 4.60
C LEU A 58 3.34 -13.89 5.82
N ARG A 59 2.79 -14.05 7.02
CA ARG A 59 3.54 -13.94 8.27
C ARG A 59 4.68 -14.96 8.30
N GLN A 60 4.37 -16.21 7.96
CA GLN A 60 5.37 -17.27 7.93
C GLN A 60 6.44 -16.98 6.88
N ALA A 61 6.04 -16.54 5.68
CA ALA A 61 6.98 -16.13 4.64
C ALA A 61 7.93 -15.02 5.11
N LEU A 62 7.42 -14.02 5.84
CA LEU A 62 8.24 -12.94 6.42
C LEU A 62 9.16 -13.45 7.54
N LEU A 63 8.70 -14.32 8.43
CA LEU A 63 9.55 -14.85 9.50
C LEU A 63 10.67 -15.74 8.95
N THR A 64 10.42 -16.47 7.86
CA THR A 64 11.42 -17.31 7.20
C THR A 64 12.57 -16.50 6.59
N THR A 65 12.43 -15.19 6.36
CA THR A 65 13.55 -14.37 5.87
C THR A 65 14.60 -14.08 6.95
N GLY A 66 14.29 -14.33 8.23
CA GLY A 66 15.21 -14.08 9.34
C GLY A 66 15.70 -12.64 9.37
N ASP A 67 17.02 -12.47 9.50
CA ASP A 67 17.69 -11.15 9.53
C ASP A 67 18.09 -10.63 8.15
N ALA A 68 17.63 -11.28 7.06
CA ALA A 68 17.94 -10.83 5.71
C ALA A 68 17.31 -9.46 5.42
N VAL A 69 18.08 -8.56 4.81
CA VAL A 69 17.57 -7.27 4.36
C VAL A 69 16.68 -7.48 3.14
N LEU A 70 15.41 -7.08 3.27
CA LEU A 70 14.45 -7.10 2.18
C LEU A 70 14.57 -5.80 1.38
N VAL A 71 15.02 -5.91 0.14
CA VAL A 71 15.09 -4.80 -0.83
C VAL A 71 14.04 -5.03 -1.89
N GLU A 72 13.17 -4.04 -2.10
CA GLU A 72 12.22 -4.04 -3.22
C GLU A 72 13.00 -3.75 -4.51
N ASP A 73 12.99 -4.70 -5.44
CA ASP A 73 13.56 -4.51 -6.77
C ASP A 73 12.48 -3.95 -7.71
N ASP A 74 12.74 -2.76 -8.27
CA ASP A 74 11.87 -2.04 -9.20
C ASP A 74 12.47 -2.12 -10.62
N THR A 75 12.64 -3.33 -11.15
CA THR A 75 13.03 -3.56 -12.56
C THR A 75 11.81 -3.79 -13.46
#